data_AF-A0A364KML8-F1
#
_entry.id   AF-A0A364KML8-F1
#
_cell.length_a   1.000
_cell.length_b   1.000
_cell.length_c   1.000
_cell.angle_alpha   90.00
_cell.angle_beta   90.00
_cell.angle_gamma   90.00
#
_symmetry.space_group_name_H-M   'P 1'
#
loop_
_entity.id
_entity.type
_entity.pdbx_description
1 polymer ?
#
loop_
_entity_poly.entity_id
_entity_poly.type
_entity_poly.pdbx_seq_one_letter_code
_entity_poly.pdbx_strand_id
1 'polypeptide(L)'
;MPSTRSKPATEGPSEETKSSSSSKRNTPQSVDVPNRTFILPSKRSDAARFLSLPNPSSGVLNRYYFDPQGAGLYEFTAVASTHFTPRSILFTPNKDDGEPETKGYIAKKAELLIATPIDVLFFMLSVIAPADKTSTSNMFQPLDDILDSQDELSAHLRHVLYDNSFRSTLERRMQAICDTMEAADEKLYRFSERKLLNELIAKADRMIAQGLPASLEQTFIHKALAPPLMSVKREDTVTATATVVENEDSQDLEVVETQSTSTTTMSATFSEQQSGISTPATQTYTVEEISSSSESVARLLRLRIALAFMKQSYLPQNLSTRIDEILKSPESPFDFSPLDDRLKELAALRAEAFASRAMGGDFTRKRGFEDEDGDSERAEAKRRKEEEKKAKVAESRAVRDLKKVNTSGMKKMSDFFKKKS
;
A
#
# COMPACT_ATOMS: atom_id res chain seq x y z
N MET A 1 -1.86 60.30 20.10
CA MET A 1 -0.67 61.18 19.91
C MET A 1 -0.31 61.74 21.28
N PRO A 2 0.96 61.78 21.75
CA PRO A 2 2.17 60.99 21.46
C PRO A 2 2.80 60.38 22.75
N SER A 3 3.42 59.19 22.72
CA SER A 3 4.87 58.87 22.65
C SER A 3 5.79 59.53 23.70
N THR A 4 6.48 58.73 24.55
CA THR A 4 7.97 58.62 24.58
C THR A 4 8.51 57.58 25.59
N ARG A 5 9.20 56.60 25.00
CA ARG A 5 10.36 55.75 25.41
C ARG A 5 11.16 56.10 26.69
N SER A 6 11.48 55.08 27.50
CA SER A 6 12.88 54.66 27.84
C SER A 6 12.97 53.56 28.93
N LYS A 7 13.71 52.48 28.64
CA LYS A 7 14.32 51.56 29.62
C LYS A 7 15.51 52.26 30.32
N PRO A 8 15.92 51.77 31.49
CA PRO A 8 17.23 51.11 31.54
C PRO A 8 17.22 49.80 32.35
N ALA A 9 18.15 48.91 31.99
CA ALA A 9 18.64 47.83 32.85
C ALA A 9 19.84 48.37 33.65
N THR A 10 20.12 47.77 34.81
CA THR A 10 21.44 47.23 35.25
C THR A 10 21.49 47.08 36.79
N GLU A 11 21.58 45.80 37.20
CA GLU A 11 22.33 45.17 38.31
C GLU A 11 22.34 45.71 39.75
N GLY A 12 22.07 44.79 40.69
CA GLY A 12 22.53 44.84 42.08
C GLY A 12 22.03 43.62 42.90
N PRO A 13 22.83 43.02 43.81
CA PRO A 13 22.79 41.60 44.14
C PRO A 13 22.11 41.28 45.49
N SER A 14 21.62 40.04 45.65
CA SER A 14 21.44 39.39 46.96
C SER A 14 21.55 37.88 46.73
N GLU A 15 22.68 37.30 47.12
CA GLU A 15 22.92 36.65 48.41
C GLU A 15 22.16 35.33 48.61
N GLU A 16 22.98 34.34 48.96
CA GLU A 16 22.77 32.91 49.11
C GLU A 16 21.44 32.46 49.72
N THR A 17 20.88 31.39 49.16
CA THR A 17 20.23 30.38 49.99
C THR A 17 20.56 28.99 49.45
N LYS A 18 21.41 28.27 50.19
CA LYS A 18 21.63 26.84 50.04
C LYS A 18 20.33 26.09 50.37
N SER A 19 19.80 25.33 49.42
CA SER A 19 19.12 24.07 49.76
C SER A 19 18.84 23.21 48.53
N SER A 20 19.13 21.92 48.71
CA SER A 20 18.70 20.76 47.92
C SER A 20 19.46 20.48 46.63
N SER A 21 20.34 19.49 46.76
CA SER A 21 20.87 18.63 45.71
C SER A 21 19.75 18.06 44.85
N SER A 22 19.34 18.78 43.81
CA SER A 22 18.69 18.17 42.66
C SER A 22 19.81 17.65 41.77
N SER A 23 19.96 16.33 41.74
CA SER A 23 20.72 15.64 40.69
C SER A 23 20.15 16.10 39.36
N LYS A 24 20.82 17.07 38.73
CA LYS A 24 20.51 17.54 37.38
C LYS A 24 20.63 16.32 36.48
N ARG A 25 19.49 15.70 36.18
CA ARG A 25 19.38 14.69 35.13
C ARG A 25 19.87 15.39 33.87
N ASN A 26 21.11 15.08 33.47
CA ASN A 26 21.71 15.62 32.26
C ASN A 26 20.75 15.28 31.11
N THR A 27 20.16 16.32 30.52
CA THR A 27 19.31 16.16 29.36
C THR A 27 20.17 15.58 28.24
N PRO A 28 19.79 14.44 27.63
CA PRO A 28 20.55 13.86 26.54
C PRO A 28 20.68 14.90 25.42
N GLN A 29 21.91 15.13 24.97
CA GLN A 29 22.18 16.09 23.91
C GLN A 29 21.62 15.56 22.59
N SER A 30 20.91 16.43 21.87
CA SER A 30 20.59 16.20 20.46
C SER A 30 21.89 16.28 19.69
N VAL A 31 22.32 15.16 19.08
CA VAL A 31 23.53 15.13 18.26
C VAL A 31 23.23 15.84 16.94
N ASP A 32 24.12 16.74 16.50
CA ASP A 32 24.02 17.50 15.23
C ASP A 32 24.35 16.63 14.01
N VAL A 33 25.02 15.49 14.20
CA VAL A 33 25.27 14.51 13.14
C VAL A 33 24.02 13.64 12.94
N PRO A 34 23.49 13.51 11.71
CA PRO A 34 22.34 12.68 11.45
C PRO A 34 22.69 11.20 11.65
N ASN A 35 22.27 10.64 12.78
CA ASN A 35 22.42 9.22 13.08
C ASN A 35 21.27 8.44 12.45
N ARG A 36 21.59 7.42 11.64
CA ARG A 36 20.60 6.48 11.07
C ARG A 36 20.72 5.11 11.74
N THR A 37 19.58 4.50 12.01
CA THR A 37 19.52 3.17 12.64
C THR A 37 19.34 2.12 11.56
N PHE A 38 20.18 1.09 11.56
CA PHE A 38 20.10 0.00 10.59
C PHE A 38 19.90 -1.35 11.29
N ILE A 39 19.02 -2.18 10.74
CA ILE A 39 18.99 -3.63 10.99
C ILE A 39 19.65 -4.28 9.79
N LEU A 40 20.80 -4.90 10.04
CA LEU A 40 21.62 -5.56 9.02
C LEU A 40 21.66 -7.07 9.27
N PRO A 41 21.90 -7.91 8.24
CA PRO A 41 21.94 -9.36 8.39
C PRO A 41 22.94 -9.79 9.47
N SER A 42 22.67 -10.85 10.24
CA SER A 42 23.58 -11.24 11.34
C SER A 42 24.91 -11.82 10.84
N LYS A 43 24.88 -12.52 9.69
CA LYS A 43 26.06 -13.08 9.02
C LYS A 43 26.49 -12.11 7.93
N ARG A 44 27.60 -11.39 8.15
CA ARG A 44 28.16 -10.43 7.19
C ARG A 44 29.61 -10.77 6.95
N SER A 45 30.04 -10.72 5.70
CA SER A 45 31.48 -10.75 5.38
C SER A 45 32.13 -9.39 5.58
N ASP A 46 33.45 -9.37 5.73
CA ASP A 46 34.25 -8.14 5.79
C ASP A 46 34.24 -7.36 4.46
N ALA A 47 33.90 -8.07 3.37
CA ALA A 47 33.74 -7.52 2.03
C ALA A 47 32.41 -6.78 1.86
N ALA A 48 31.52 -6.80 2.85
CA ALA A 48 30.22 -6.16 2.72
C ALA A 48 30.31 -4.62 2.69
N ARG A 49 29.55 -4.00 1.78
CA ARG A 49 29.59 -2.55 1.52
C ARG A 49 28.21 -1.97 1.30
N PHE A 50 28.06 -0.70 1.66
CA PHE A 50 26.91 0.10 1.24
C PHE A 50 27.14 0.61 -0.18
N LEU A 51 26.18 0.35 -1.05
CA LEU A 51 26.23 0.75 -2.45
C LEU A 51 25.11 1.74 -2.76
N SER A 52 25.29 2.45 -3.87
CA SER A 52 24.27 3.32 -4.44
C SER A 52 23.94 2.79 -5.83
N LEU A 53 22.77 2.20 -6.00
CA LEU A 53 22.33 1.57 -7.25
C LEU A 53 21.02 2.22 -7.73
N PRO A 54 20.78 2.31 -9.05
CA PRO A 54 19.48 2.75 -9.56
C PRO A 54 18.41 1.73 -9.18
N ASN A 55 17.25 2.22 -8.73
CA ASN A 55 16.11 1.36 -8.45
C ASN A 55 15.66 0.66 -9.75
N PRO A 56 15.46 -0.67 -9.75
CA PRO A 56 15.08 -1.41 -10.95
C PRO A 56 13.82 -0.93 -11.67
N SER A 57 12.81 -0.41 -10.95
CA SER A 57 11.56 0.05 -11.58
C SER A 57 11.60 1.51 -12.02
N SER A 58 12.22 2.38 -11.22
CA SER A 58 12.17 3.84 -11.42
C SER A 58 13.47 4.46 -11.92
N GLY A 59 14.58 3.74 -11.91
CA GLY A 59 15.92 4.25 -12.23
C GLY A 59 16.51 5.21 -11.18
N VAL A 60 15.74 5.60 -10.16
CA VAL A 60 16.18 6.56 -9.13
C VAL A 60 17.23 5.92 -8.23
N LEU A 61 18.34 6.63 -8.02
CA LEU A 61 19.45 6.16 -7.20
C LEU A 61 19.03 5.96 -5.74
N ASN A 62 19.20 4.75 -5.23
CA ASN A 62 18.91 4.36 -3.85
C ASN A 62 20.10 3.67 -3.18
N ARG A 63 20.06 3.60 -1.85
CA ARG A 63 21.07 2.88 -1.06
C ARG A 63 20.72 1.40 -0.95
N TYR A 64 21.72 0.56 -1.14
CA TYR A 64 21.65 -0.88 -1.01
C TYR A 64 22.81 -1.37 -0.14
N TYR A 65 22.71 -2.59 0.35
CA TYR A 65 23.77 -3.28 1.07
C TYR A 65 24.13 -4.54 0.31
N PHE A 66 25.40 -4.71 0.01
CA PHE A 66 25.89 -5.83 -0.79
C PHE A 66 26.92 -6.62 0.01
N ASP A 67 26.72 -7.92 0.08
CA ASP A 67 27.65 -8.89 0.64
C ASP A 67 27.93 -9.98 -0.40
N PRO A 68 29.12 -9.97 -1.05
CA PRO A 68 29.42 -10.87 -2.17
C PRO A 68 29.65 -12.33 -1.75
N GLN A 69 30.12 -12.54 -0.52
CA GLN A 69 30.44 -13.88 0.00
C GLN A 69 29.34 -14.44 0.90
N GLY A 70 28.55 -13.54 1.51
CA GLY A 70 27.44 -13.89 2.38
C GLY A 70 26.12 -13.96 1.61
N ALA A 71 25.14 -13.23 2.13
CA ALA A 71 23.75 -13.47 1.81
C ALA A 71 23.22 -12.58 0.65
N GLY A 72 24.11 -11.99 -0.16
CA GLY A 72 23.79 -11.33 -1.42
C GLY A 72 23.47 -9.83 -1.32
N LEU A 73 22.55 -9.38 -2.17
CA LEU A 73 22.13 -7.98 -2.26
C LEU A 73 20.90 -7.70 -1.38
N TYR A 74 20.90 -6.54 -0.74
CA TYR A 74 19.86 -6.11 0.20
C TYR A 74 19.41 -4.70 -0.14
N GLU A 75 18.11 -4.48 -0.12
CA GLU A 75 17.51 -3.14 -0.15
C GLU A 75 17.17 -2.67 1.26
N PHE A 76 17.03 -1.35 1.43
CA PHE A 76 16.61 -0.79 2.72
C PHE A 76 15.14 -0.42 2.71
N THR A 77 14.36 -1.11 3.53
CA THR A 77 12.98 -0.72 3.85
C THR A 77 12.98 0.17 5.08
N ALA A 78 12.41 1.37 4.98
CA ALA A 78 12.34 2.31 6.08
C ALA A 78 11.07 2.13 6.91
N VAL A 79 11.22 1.80 8.19
CA VAL A 79 10.16 1.94 9.20
C VAL A 79 10.34 3.29 9.87
N ALA A 80 9.54 4.26 9.43
CA ALA A 80 9.63 5.65 9.89
C ALA A 80 8.37 6.08 10.63
N SER A 81 8.56 6.99 11.58
CA SER A 81 7.46 7.72 12.21
C SER A 81 6.69 8.55 11.17
N THR A 82 5.35 8.51 11.26
CA THR A 82 4.48 9.39 10.47
C THR A 82 4.15 10.65 11.26
N HIS A 83 3.74 11.74 10.58
CA HIS A 83 3.31 12.97 11.24
C HIS A 83 2.18 12.75 12.27
N PHE A 84 1.34 11.73 12.05
CA PHE A 84 0.23 11.36 12.92
C PHE A 84 0.63 10.45 14.09
N THR A 85 1.83 9.84 14.04
CA THR A 85 2.36 8.97 15.10
C THR A 85 3.83 9.30 15.36
N PRO A 86 4.12 10.44 16.04
CA PRO A 86 5.48 10.89 16.30
C PRO A 86 6.22 9.91 17.21
N ARG A 87 7.41 9.46 16.78
CA ARG A 87 8.29 8.55 17.53
C ARG A 87 9.73 9.04 17.49
N SER A 88 10.46 8.83 18.59
CA SER A 88 11.90 9.11 18.73
C SER A 88 12.62 7.87 19.30
N ILE A 89 13.94 7.79 19.11
CA ILE A 89 14.78 6.70 19.62
C ILE A 89 15.78 7.27 20.61
N LEU A 90 15.84 6.69 21.81
CA LEU A 90 16.88 6.96 22.80
C LEU A 90 17.96 5.88 22.68
N PHE A 91 19.19 6.31 22.44
CA PHE A 91 20.36 5.45 22.45
C PHE A 91 21.10 5.63 23.77
N THR A 92 21.27 4.52 24.47
CA THR A 92 22.01 4.44 25.73
C THR A 92 23.23 3.57 25.52
N PRO A 93 24.42 3.97 26.00
CA PRO A 93 25.58 3.10 25.96
C PRO A 93 25.32 1.84 26.80
N ASN A 94 25.89 0.71 26.36
CA ASN A 94 25.96 -0.46 27.20
C ASN A 94 27.01 -0.22 28.29
N LYS A 95 26.68 -0.47 29.55
CA LYS A 95 27.64 -0.37 30.66
C LYS A 95 28.46 -1.65 30.71
N ASP A 96 29.41 -1.81 29.79
CA ASP A 96 30.47 -2.80 29.95
C ASP A 96 31.62 -2.14 30.71
N ASP A 97 32.06 -2.78 31.80
CA ASP A 97 32.91 -2.22 32.84
C ASP A 97 34.27 -1.73 32.31
N GLY A 98 34.47 -0.41 32.22
CA GLY A 98 35.81 0.20 32.09
C GLY A 98 35.95 1.42 31.18
N GLU A 99 34.95 1.78 30.37
CA GLU A 99 35.03 2.96 29.49
C GLU A 99 34.37 4.22 30.10
N PRO A 100 34.85 5.44 29.76
CA PRO A 100 34.29 6.68 30.29
C PRO A 100 32.81 6.81 29.96
N GLU A 101 32.03 7.39 30.88
CA GLU A 101 30.58 7.58 30.77
C GLU A 101 30.18 8.21 29.42
N THR A 102 29.86 7.36 28.44
CA THR A 102 29.36 7.81 27.16
C THR A 102 27.96 8.38 27.37
N LYS A 103 27.70 9.59 26.88
CA LYS A 103 26.40 10.24 27.06
C LYS A 103 25.40 9.62 26.08
N GLY A 104 24.24 9.20 26.58
CA GLY A 104 23.14 8.77 25.73
C GLY A 104 22.64 9.92 24.84
N TYR A 105 22.13 9.59 23.65
CA TYR A 105 21.63 10.56 22.67
C TYR A 105 20.22 10.21 22.19
N ILE A 106 19.45 11.22 21.81
CA ILE A 106 18.09 11.04 21.27
C ILE A 106 18.08 11.37 19.78
N ALA A 107 17.62 10.44 18.96
CA ALA A 107 17.22 10.70 17.58
C ALA A 107 15.74 11.12 17.55
N LYS A 108 15.49 12.39 17.18
CA LYS A 108 14.14 12.96 17.11
C LYS A 108 13.24 12.24 16.12
N LYS A 109 13.80 11.83 14.98
CA LYS A 109 13.10 11.02 13.98
C LYS A 109 13.44 9.56 14.22
N ALA A 110 12.49 8.78 14.71
CA ALA A 110 12.62 7.32 14.75
C ALA A 110 12.51 6.77 13.33
N GLU A 111 13.66 6.59 12.68
CA GLU A 111 13.77 5.93 11.39
C GLU A 111 14.68 4.70 11.55
N LEU A 112 14.10 3.54 11.23
CA LEU A 112 14.75 2.25 11.28
C LEU A 112 14.81 1.67 9.87
N LEU A 113 16.03 1.54 9.33
CA LEU A 113 16.29 1.01 8.01
C LEU A 113 16.59 -0.48 8.10
N ILE A 114 15.72 -1.30 7.51
CA ILE A 114 15.82 -2.76 7.56
C ILE A 114 16.40 -3.24 6.24
N ALA A 115 17.54 -3.95 6.28
CA ALA A 115 18.09 -4.63 5.13
C ALA A 115 17.25 -5.87 4.79
N THR A 116 16.44 -5.78 3.74
CA THR A 116 15.65 -6.90 3.21
C THR A 116 16.34 -7.47 1.97
N PRO A 117 16.45 -8.81 1.83
CA PRO A 117 17.11 -9.41 0.69
C PRO A 117 16.35 -9.10 -0.60
N ILE A 118 17.07 -8.62 -1.62
CA ILE A 118 16.54 -8.35 -2.94
C ILE A 118 17.24 -9.23 -3.96
N ASP A 119 16.49 -9.67 -4.96
CA ASP A 119 17.04 -10.48 -6.03
C ASP A 119 17.81 -9.63 -7.05
N VAL A 120 19.06 -9.98 -7.34
CA VAL A 120 19.87 -9.31 -8.37
C VAL A 120 19.22 -9.38 -9.75
N LEU A 121 18.32 -10.35 -9.98
CA LEU A 121 17.58 -10.48 -11.22
C LEU A 121 16.93 -9.16 -11.66
N PHE A 122 16.38 -8.39 -10.73
CA PHE A 122 15.69 -7.14 -11.08
C PHE A 122 16.65 -6.07 -11.61
N PHE A 123 17.89 -6.03 -11.14
CA PHE A 123 18.94 -5.15 -11.66
C PHE A 123 19.47 -5.65 -13.02
N MET A 124 19.50 -6.96 -13.22
CA MET A 124 19.91 -7.56 -14.49
C MET A 124 18.91 -7.24 -15.61
N LEU A 125 17.61 -7.15 -15.31
CA LEU A 125 16.58 -6.81 -16.30
C LEU A 125 16.80 -5.44 -16.95
N SER A 126 17.30 -4.44 -16.20
CA SER A 126 17.62 -3.13 -16.79
C SER A 126 18.79 -3.18 -17.78
N VAL A 127 19.65 -4.21 -17.69
CA VAL A 127 20.82 -4.39 -18.56
C VAL A 127 20.43 -5.17 -19.82
N ILE A 128 19.68 -6.25 -19.65
CA ILE A 128 19.39 -7.21 -20.73
C ILE A 128 18.18 -6.76 -21.57
N ALA A 129 17.21 -6.08 -20.96
CA ALA A 129 15.99 -5.64 -21.61
C ALA A 129 15.76 -4.12 -21.42
N PRO A 130 16.69 -3.28 -21.92
CA PRO A 130 16.54 -1.83 -21.85
C PRO A 130 15.30 -1.36 -22.63
N ALA A 131 14.79 -0.18 -22.26
CA ALA A 131 13.63 0.41 -22.93
C ALA A 131 13.92 0.74 -24.40
N ASP A 132 15.14 1.20 -24.68
CA ASP A 132 15.61 1.56 -26.01
C ASP A 132 16.21 0.33 -26.70
N LYS A 133 15.36 -0.47 -27.35
CA LYS A 133 15.78 -1.66 -28.08
C LYS A 133 16.57 -1.29 -29.34
N THR A 134 17.88 -1.10 -29.22
CA THR A 134 18.78 -1.06 -30.39
C THR A 134 19.03 -2.48 -30.90
N SER A 135 18.04 -3.10 -31.55
CA SER A 135 18.14 -4.22 -32.52
C SER A 135 18.99 -5.49 -32.26
N THR A 136 19.79 -5.59 -31.19
CA THR A 136 20.68 -6.71 -30.85
C THR A 136 20.09 -7.66 -29.81
N SER A 137 19.00 -7.26 -29.14
CA SER A 137 18.40 -7.97 -27.98
C SER A 137 17.84 -9.38 -28.27
N ASN A 138 17.87 -9.84 -29.53
CA ASN A 138 17.40 -11.16 -29.94
C ASN A 138 18.53 -12.13 -30.30
N MET A 139 19.79 -11.70 -30.24
CA MET A 139 20.95 -12.57 -30.50
C MET A 139 21.42 -13.24 -29.22
N PHE A 140 22.02 -14.43 -29.37
CA PHE A 140 22.72 -15.11 -28.28
C PHE A 140 24.07 -14.42 -28.07
N GLN A 141 24.31 -13.91 -26.87
CA GLN A 141 25.54 -13.18 -26.51
C GLN A 141 26.11 -13.70 -25.19
N PRO A 142 27.44 -13.76 -25.02
CA PRO A 142 28.02 -14.12 -23.75
C PRO A 142 27.73 -13.04 -22.70
N LEU A 143 27.75 -13.42 -21.43
CA LEU A 143 27.36 -12.54 -20.33
C LEU A 143 28.23 -11.27 -20.30
N ASP A 144 29.54 -11.41 -20.49
CA ASP A 144 30.46 -10.28 -20.37
C ASP A 144 30.27 -9.27 -21.51
N ASP A 145 30.00 -9.72 -22.74
CA ASP A 145 29.64 -8.82 -23.86
C ASP A 145 28.35 -8.04 -23.59
N ILE A 146 27.33 -8.68 -22.98
CA ILE A 146 26.08 -8.00 -22.61
C ILE A 146 26.37 -6.89 -21.59
N LEU A 147 27.22 -7.17 -20.59
CA LEU A 147 27.59 -6.20 -19.56
C LEU A 147 28.45 -5.06 -20.14
N ASP A 148 29.41 -5.38 -21.00
CA ASP A 148 30.32 -4.43 -21.63
C ASP A 148 29.62 -3.53 -22.65
N SER A 149 28.55 -4.01 -23.30
CA SER A 149 27.75 -3.22 -24.24
C SER A 149 27.01 -2.04 -23.61
N GLN A 150 26.94 -2.00 -22.27
CA GLN A 150 26.20 -0.97 -21.52
C GLN A 150 27.18 0.04 -20.91
N ASP A 151 27.46 1.10 -21.67
CA ASP A 151 28.37 2.18 -21.26
C ASP A 151 27.85 2.98 -20.05
N GLU A 152 26.53 3.08 -19.89
CA GLU A 152 25.85 3.88 -18.86
C GLU A 152 25.70 3.18 -17.49
N LEU A 153 26.25 1.97 -17.32
CA LEU A 153 26.15 1.26 -16.04
C LEU A 153 26.83 2.04 -14.91
N SER A 154 26.11 2.24 -13.81
CA SER A 154 26.68 2.86 -12.61
C SER A 154 27.90 2.09 -12.11
N ALA A 155 28.91 2.80 -11.61
CA ALA A 155 30.14 2.19 -11.11
C ALA A 155 29.90 1.15 -10.01
N HIS A 156 28.93 1.39 -9.13
CA HIS A 156 28.55 0.41 -8.10
C HIS A 156 27.83 -0.81 -8.67
N LEU A 157 27.03 -0.66 -9.73
CA LEU A 157 26.41 -1.80 -10.39
C LEU A 157 27.46 -2.65 -11.09
N ARG A 158 28.43 -2.04 -11.79
CA ARG A 158 29.58 -2.76 -12.34
C ARG A 158 30.33 -3.52 -11.24
N HIS A 159 30.58 -2.89 -10.09
CA HIS A 159 31.24 -3.56 -8.97
C HIS A 159 30.50 -4.83 -8.50
N VAL A 160 29.16 -4.82 -8.48
CA VAL A 160 28.35 -6.01 -8.14
C VAL A 160 28.40 -7.07 -9.23
N LEU A 161 28.31 -6.68 -10.51
CA LEU A 161 28.18 -7.61 -11.64
C LEU A 161 29.51 -8.30 -11.99
N TYR A 162 30.65 -7.65 -11.80
CA TYR A 162 31.99 -8.22 -12.02
C TYR A 162 32.62 -8.86 -10.77
N ASP A 163 31.90 -8.95 -9.64
CA ASP A 163 32.43 -9.63 -8.47
C ASP A 163 32.50 -11.16 -8.71
N ASN A 164 33.73 -11.69 -8.72
CA ASN A 164 33.99 -13.12 -8.94
C ASN A 164 33.28 -14.04 -7.94
N SER A 165 33.14 -13.62 -6.68
CA SER A 165 32.48 -14.43 -5.65
C SER A 165 30.97 -14.52 -5.90
N PHE A 166 30.41 -13.46 -6.46
CA PHE A 166 28.97 -13.34 -6.73
C PHE A 166 28.58 -13.85 -8.12
N ARG A 167 29.55 -14.04 -9.02
CA ARG A 167 29.36 -14.46 -10.42
C ARG A 167 28.49 -15.71 -10.59
N SER A 168 28.72 -16.74 -9.77
CA SER A 168 27.93 -17.98 -9.81
C SER A 168 26.43 -17.76 -9.52
N THR A 169 26.11 -16.80 -8.65
CA THR A 169 24.73 -16.39 -8.39
C THR A 169 24.17 -15.67 -9.61
N LEU A 170 24.95 -14.77 -10.20
CA LEU A 170 24.55 -13.99 -11.37
C LEU A 170 24.18 -14.88 -12.56
N GLU A 171 25.05 -15.83 -12.90
CA GLU A 171 24.82 -16.77 -14.00
C GLU A 171 23.58 -17.63 -13.78
N ARG A 172 23.38 -18.14 -12.55
CA ARG A 172 22.18 -18.89 -12.18
C ARG A 172 20.91 -18.06 -12.37
N ARG A 173 20.92 -16.80 -11.95
CA ARG A 173 19.77 -15.89 -12.15
C ARG A 173 19.58 -15.54 -13.62
N MET A 174 20.65 -15.39 -14.39
CA MET A 174 20.59 -15.17 -15.83
C MET A 174 19.93 -16.36 -16.57
N GLN A 175 20.33 -17.58 -16.25
CA GLN A 175 19.73 -18.80 -16.82
C GLN A 175 18.22 -18.93 -16.55
N ALA A 176 17.74 -18.35 -15.44
CA ALA A 176 16.32 -18.39 -15.09
C ALA A 176 15.44 -17.51 -16.00
N ILE A 177 15.99 -16.45 -16.60
CA ILE A 177 15.25 -15.52 -17.48
C ILE A 177 15.66 -15.57 -18.94
N CYS A 178 16.82 -16.12 -19.25
CA CYS A 178 17.35 -16.20 -20.61
C CYS A 178 17.31 -17.64 -21.14
N ASP A 179 17.15 -17.76 -22.46
CA ASP A 179 17.53 -18.94 -23.20
C ASP A 179 19.04 -19.05 -23.26
N THR A 180 19.54 -20.24 -22.98
CA THR A 180 20.96 -20.53 -22.85
C THR A 180 21.38 -21.47 -23.97
N MET A 181 22.50 -21.17 -24.60
CA MET A 181 23.13 -22.03 -25.60
C MET A 181 24.62 -22.13 -25.27
N GLU A 182 25.16 -23.34 -25.31
CA GLU A 182 26.60 -23.56 -25.15
C GLU A 182 27.26 -23.50 -26.53
N ALA A 183 28.19 -22.58 -26.71
CA ALA A 183 28.98 -22.46 -27.93
C ALA A 183 30.46 -22.42 -27.56
N ALA A 184 31.21 -23.45 -27.99
CA ALA A 184 32.59 -23.69 -27.58
C ALA A 184 32.72 -23.80 -26.05
N ASP A 185 33.33 -22.80 -25.40
CA ASP A 185 33.67 -22.78 -23.97
C ASP A 185 32.84 -21.73 -23.17
N GLU A 186 31.93 -21.02 -23.83
CA GLU A 186 31.14 -19.95 -23.21
C GLU A 186 29.63 -20.20 -23.30
N LYS A 187 28.91 -19.73 -22.27
CA LYS A 187 27.45 -19.76 -22.23
C LYS A 187 26.90 -18.49 -22.84
N LEU A 188 26.15 -18.65 -23.92
CA LEU A 188 25.45 -17.56 -24.57
C LEU A 188 24.03 -17.45 -24.03
N TYR A 189 23.58 -16.21 -23.86
CA TYR A 189 22.30 -15.86 -23.28
C TYR A 189 21.46 -15.07 -24.28
N ARG A 190 20.16 -15.36 -24.31
CA ARG A 190 19.15 -14.59 -25.05
C ARG A 190 17.94 -14.36 -24.16
N PHE A 191 17.50 -13.12 -23.99
CA PHE A 191 16.35 -12.81 -23.13
C PHE A 191 15.05 -13.46 -23.60
N SER A 192 14.27 -14.00 -22.66
CA SER A 192 12.97 -14.63 -22.93
C SER A 192 11.89 -14.11 -21.98
N GLU A 193 10.89 -13.43 -22.54
CA GLU A 193 9.77 -12.88 -21.77
C GLU A 193 8.93 -13.98 -21.08
N ARG A 194 8.82 -15.16 -21.72
CA ARG A 194 8.11 -16.33 -21.15
C ARG A 194 8.81 -16.86 -19.90
N LYS A 195 10.14 -16.95 -19.92
CA LYS A 195 10.93 -17.38 -18.75
C LYS A 195 10.86 -16.37 -17.62
N LEU A 196 10.91 -15.07 -17.94
CA LEU A 196 10.68 -14.02 -16.95
C LEU A 196 9.31 -14.17 -16.27
N LEU A 197 8.25 -14.38 -17.05
CA LEU A 197 6.92 -14.59 -16.48
C LEU A 197 6.87 -15.80 -15.54
N ASN A 198 7.45 -16.94 -15.95
CA ASN A 198 7.51 -18.14 -15.11
C ASN A 198 8.28 -17.92 -13.80
N GLU A 199 9.40 -17.21 -13.84
CA GLU A 199 10.17 -16.87 -12.63
C GLU A 199 9.40 -15.91 -11.71
N LEU A 200 8.66 -14.94 -12.27
CA LEU A 200 7.81 -14.04 -11.49
C LEU A 200 6.65 -14.80 -10.84
N ILE A 201 6.05 -15.75 -11.53
CA ILE A 201 5.03 -16.65 -10.96
C ILE A 201 5.62 -17.47 -9.83
N ALA A 202 6.78 -18.11 -10.03
CA ALA A 202 7.44 -18.89 -9.00
C ALA A 202 7.83 -18.05 -7.77
N LYS A 203 8.12 -16.76 -7.95
CA LYS A 203 8.28 -15.81 -6.84
C LYS A 203 6.96 -15.49 -6.15
N ALA A 204 5.90 -15.27 -6.92
CA ALA A 204 4.58 -15.01 -6.36
C ALA A 204 4.06 -16.21 -5.55
N ASP A 205 4.18 -17.43 -6.05
CA ASP A 205 3.81 -18.64 -5.31
C ASP A 205 4.64 -18.79 -4.02
N ARG A 206 5.94 -18.46 -4.04
CA ARG A 206 6.77 -18.42 -2.82
C ARG A 206 6.28 -17.39 -1.81
N MET A 207 5.89 -16.20 -2.27
CA MET A 207 5.30 -15.16 -1.40
C MET A 207 3.99 -15.64 -0.78
N ILE A 208 3.16 -16.34 -1.55
CA ILE A 208 1.89 -16.90 -1.06
C ILE A 208 2.14 -18.01 -0.04
N ALA A 209 3.09 -18.92 -0.31
CA ALA A 209 3.43 -20.02 0.57
C ALA A 209 4.01 -19.56 1.92
N GLN A 210 4.75 -18.44 1.93
CA GLN A 210 5.25 -17.82 3.16
C GLN A 210 4.19 -16.98 3.88
N GLY A 211 3.05 -16.72 3.24
CA GLY A 211 1.96 -15.90 3.74
C GLY A 211 2.16 -14.41 3.43
N LEU A 212 1.07 -13.75 3.02
CA LEU A 212 1.03 -12.30 2.96
C LEU A 212 0.89 -11.74 4.39
N PRO A 213 1.41 -10.54 4.68
CA PRO A 213 1.15 -9.86 5.94
C PRO A 213 -0.35 -9.81 6.26
N ALA A 214 -0.73 -10.11 7.50
CA ALA A 214 -2.14 -10.23 7.90
C ALA A 214 -2.98 -8.99 7.55
N SER A 215 -2.40 -7.79 7.63
CA SER A 215 -3.07 -6.54 7.24
C SER A 215 -3.38 -6.47 5.74
N LEU A 216 -2.47 -6.96 4.89
CA LEU A 216 -2.68 -7.03 3.45
C LEU A 216 -3.71 -8.10 3.11
N GLU A 217 -3.66 -9.26 3.77
CA GLU A 217 -4.64 -10.32 3.54
C GLU A 217 -6.04 -9.90 3.95
N GLN A 218 -6.21 -9.25 5.10
CA GLN A 218 -7.50 -8.70 5.52
C GLN A 218 -8.03 -7.64 4.56
N THR A 219 -7.18 -6.73 4.09
CA THR A 219 -7.61 -5.58 3.28
C THR A 219 -7.84 -5.92 1.82
N PHE A 220 -6.94 -6.71 1.22
CA PHE A 220 -6.94 -6.97 -0.21
C PHE A 220 -7.59 -8.30 -0.59
N ILE A 221 -7.73 -9.24 0.35
CA ILE A 221 -8.33 -10.55 0.07
C ILE A 221 -9.67 -10.66 0.78
N HIS A 222 -9.67 -10.69 2.11
CA HIS A 222 -10.90 -10.92 2.87
C HIS A 222 -11.94 -9.83 2.63
N LYS A 223 -11.57 -8.54 2.74
CA LYS A 223 -12.49 -7.44 2.46
C LYS A 223 -12.93 -7.38 0.98
N ALA A 224 -12.05 -7.76 0.06
CA ALA A 224 -12.36 -7.75 -1.37
C ALA A 224 -13.34 -8.86 -1.76
N LEU A 225 -13.23 -10.04 -1.14
CA LEU A 225 -14.09 -11.20 -1.39
C LEU A 225 -15.33 -11.25 -0.47
N ALA A 226 -15.37 -10.47 0.61
CA ALA A 226 -16.52 -10.44 1.51
C ALA A 226 -17.79 -9.91 0.80
N PRO A 227 -18.90 -10.65 0.84
CA PRO A 227 -20.17 -10.19 0.32
C PRO A 227 -20.72 -9.03 1.18
N PRO A 228 -21.39 -8.04 0.56
CA PRO A 228 -22.03 -6.97 1.32
C PRO A 228 -23.20 -7.54 2.15
N LEU A 229 -23.30 -7.12 3.41
CA LEU A 229 -24.45 -7.48 4.26
C LEU A 229 -25.69 -6.75 3.75
N MET A 230 -26.51 -7.49 2.98
CA MET A 230 -27.85 -7.07 2.58
C MET A 230 -28.78 -7.30 3.77
N SER A 231 -29.38 -6.22 4.28
CA SER A 231 -30.51 -6.35 5.20
C SER A 231 -31.71 -6.83 4.39
N VAL A 232 -31.93 -8.14 4.37
CA VAL A 232 -33.12 -8.73 3.74
C VAL A 232 -34.34 -8.18 4.45
N LYS A 233 -35.15 -7.40 3.75
CA LYS A 233 -36.45 -6.93 4.22
C LYS A 233 -37.39 -8.13 4.12
N ARG A 234 -37.86 -8.64 5.26
CA ARG A 234 -38.95 -9.64 5.28
C ARG A 234 -40.23 -8.93 4.86
N GLU A 235 -40.71 -9.23 3.66
CA GLU A 235 -42.02 -8.82 3.19
C GLU A 235 -42.93 -10.05 3.15
N ASP A 236 -43.30 -10.56 4.33
CA ASP A 236 -44.36 -11.56 4.47
C ASP A 236 -45.67 -10.86 4.82
N THR A 237 -46.49 -10.58 3.81
CA THR A 237 -47.93 -10.39 3.99
C THR A 237 -48.67 -11.36 3.09
N VAL A 238 -48.93 -12.56 3.61
CA VAL A 238 -50.01 -13.42 3.14
C VAL A 238 -51.03 -13.55 4.26
N THR A 239 -52.14 -12.87 4.05
CA THR A 239 -53.43 -13.04 4.70
C THR A 239 -53.87 -14.51 4.61
N ALA A 240 -53.99 -15.19 5.74
CA ALA A 240 -54.80 -16.40 5.84
C ALA A 240 -55.57 -16.38 7.16
N THR A 241 -56.88 -16.23 6.99
CA THR A 241 -57.95 -16.20 7.97
C THR A 241 -58.04 -17.46 8.81
N ALA A 242 -58.49 -17.26 10.04
CA ALA A 242 -58.77 -18.23 11.07
C ALA A 242 -59.72 -19.36 10.65
N THR A 243 -59.47 -20.56 11.16
CA THR A 243 -60.51 -21.47 11.68
C THR A 243 -60.01 -22.15 12.94
N VAL A 244 -60.74 -21.88 14.01
CA VAL A 244 -60.66 -22.43 15.36
C VAL A 244 -61.06 -23.90 15.35
N VAL A 245 -60.28 -24.77 16.00
CA VAL A 245 -60.82 -25.93 16.73
C VAL A 245 -60.03 -26.06 18.02
N GLU A 246 -60.72 -25.81 19.12
CA GLU A 246 -60.29 -26.10 20.49
C GLU A 246 -60.24 -27.62 20.72
N ASN A 247 -59.28 -28.08 21.49
CA ASN A 247 -59.55 -29.08 22.53
C ASN A 247 -58.45 -29.06 23.59
N GLU A 248 -58.94 -29.10 24.82
CA GLU A 248 -58.28 -28.99 26.11
C GLU A 248 -57.38 -30.22 26.38
N ASP A 249 -56.20 -30.01 27.00
CA ASP A 249 -55.98 -30.46 28.37
C ASP A 249 -54.67 -29.91 28.97
N SER A 250 -54.85 -29.08 29.99
CA SER A 250 -54.28 -29.18 31.35
C SER A 250 -52.78 -29.45 31.60
N GLN A 251 -52.24 -28.51 32.41
CA GLN A 251 -51.23 -28.67 33.49
C GLN A 251 -49.75 -28.77 33.05
N ASP A 252 -48.77 -28.09 33.65
CA ASP A 252 -48.71 -27.17 34.79
C ASP A 252 -47.38 -26.37 34.69
N LEU A 253 -47.32 -25.29 35.49
CA LEU A 253 -46.24 -24.32 35.69
C LEU A 253 -44.96 -24.97 36.26
N GLU A 254 -43.73 -24.45 36.08
CA GLU A 254 -43.07 -23.40 36.89
C GLU A 254 -41.77 -22.96 36.14
N VAL A 255 -41.47 -21.68 35.86
CA VAL A 255 -41.05 -20.54 36.72
C VAL A 255 -39.56 -20.62 37.14
N VAL A 256 -38.73 -19.75 36.51
CA VAL A 256 -37.64 -18.91 37.11
C VAL A 256 -36.32 -19.68 37.42
N GLU A 257 -35.08 -19.24 37.20
CA GLU A 257 -34.44 -17.93 36.99
C GLU A 257 -32.95 -18.09 36.56
N THR A 258 -32.37 -16.99 36.05
CA THR A 258 -30.95 -16.50 36.15
C THR A 258 -29.76 -17.49 36.03
N GLN A 259 -28.88 -17.31 35.03
CA GLN A 259 -27.79 -16.32 34.90
C GLN A 259 -26.41 -16.83 35.38
N SER A 260 -25.54 -16.98 34.36
CA SER A 260 -24.10 -16.68 34.32
C SER A 260 -23.03 -17.60 34.94
N THR A 261 -22.04 -17.78 34.06
CA THR A 261 -20.59 -17.59 34.22
C THR A 261 -19.66 -18.79 34.44
N SER A 262 -18.79 -18.95 33.43
CA SER A 262 -17.36 -19.24 33.50
C SER A 262 -16.93 -20.67 33.83
N THR A 263 -16.35 -21.39 32.86
CA THR A 263 -14.89 -21.38 32.62
C THR A 263 -14.46 -22.37 31.55
N THR A 264 -13.35 -22.01 30.93
CA THR A 264 -12.57 -22.58 29.85
C THR A 264 -11.99 -23.98 30.17
N THR A 265 -12.12 -24.94 29.24
CA THR A 265 -11.03 -25.85 28.80
C THR A 265 -11.50 -26.64 27.58
N MET A 266 -10.90 -26.37 26.41
CA MET A 266 -11.07 -27.19 25.21
C MET A 266 -9.90 -28.16 25.11
N SER A 267 -10.22 -29.45 24.99
CA SER A 267 -9.33 -30.45 24.40
C SER A 267 -10.16 -31.61 23.83
N ALA A 268 -9.70 -32.06 22.67
CA ALA A 268 -9.87 -33.37 22.08
C ALA A 268 -11.11 -33.66 21.18
N THR A 269 -10.74 -33.91 19.92
CA THR A 269 -11.12 -35.06 19.07
C THR A 269 -12.51 -35.18 18.44
N PHE A 270 -12.46 -35.15 17.10
CA PHE A 270 -13.20 -35.95 16.13
C PHE A 270 -13.86 -37.23 16.68
N SER A 271 -15.14 -37.44 16.37
CA SER A 271 -15.61 -38.60 15.57
C SER A 271 -17.09 -38.45 15.20
N GLU A 272 -17.41 -38.94 14.02
CA GLU A 272 -18.71 -39.07 13.37
C GLU A 272 -19.64 -40.04 14.14
N GLN A 273 -20.95 -39.77 14.16
CA GLN A 273 -21.95 -40.63 13.49
C GLN A 273 -23.40 -40.16 13.73
N GLN A 274 -24.01 -39.92 12.56
CA GLN A 274 -25.39 -39.87 12.10
C GLN A 274 -26.54 -40.53 12.91
N SER A 275 -27.64 -39.78 13.03
CA SER A 275 -29.07 -40.19 12.96
C SER A 275 -29.90 -38.92 13.23
N GLY A 276 -30.83 -38.41 12.41
CA GLY A 276 -31.60 -39.00 11.33
C GLY A 276 -33.08 -38.62 11.53
N ILE A 277 -33.49 -37.35 11.32
CA ILE A 277 -34.90 -36.96 11.13
C ILE A 277 -34.99 -35.92 10.01
N SER A 278 -35.87 -36.23 9.06
CA SER A 278 -36.07 -35.58 7.76
C SER A 278 -36.96 -34.33 7.85
N THR A 279 -36.62 -33.29 7.09
CA THR A 279 -37.53 -32.20 6.68
C THR A 279 -37.31 -31.92 5.19
N PRO A 280 -38.36 -31.70 4.38
CA PRO A 280 -38.23 -31.68 2.92
C PRO A 280 -37.89 -30.29 2.35
N ALA A 281 -37.05 -30.31 1.32
CA ALA A 281 -36.96 -29.38 0.19
C ALA A 281 -36.70 -27.88 0.46
N THR A 282 -35.42 -27.51 0.45
CA THR A 282 -34.91 -26.30 -0.24
C THR A 282 -33.50 -26.61 -0.75
N GLN A 283 -33.23 -26.21 -1.99
CA GLN A 283 -32.13 -26.65 -2.83
C GLN A 283 -30.76 -26.55 -2.14
N THR A 284 -30.09 -27.70 -2.05
CA THR A 284 -28.71 -27.86 -1.60
C THR A 284 -27.76 -27.29 -2.66
N TYR A 285 -27.28 -26.07 -2.44
CA TYR A 285 -25.93 -25.73 -2.88
C TYR A 285 -24.98 -26.35 -1.84
N THR A 286 -24.26 -27.36 -2.29
CA THR A 286 -23.13 -28.02 -1.63
C THR A 286 -22.23 -27.02 -0.89
N VAL A 287 -22.30 -27.03 0.44
CA VAL A 287 -21.46 -26.21 1.34
C VAL A 287 -19.96 -26.52 1.18
N GLU A 288 -19.60 -27.67 0.62
CA GLU A 288 -18.21 -28.07 0.35
C GLU A 288 -17.65 -27.52 -0.98
N GLU A 289 -18.49 -27.24 -1.98
CA GLU A 289 -18.05 -26.63 -3.25
C GLU A 289 -17.86 -25.12 -3.14
N ILE A 290 -18.59 -24.44 -2.24
CA ILE A 290 -18.45 -22.99 -2.00
C ILE A 290 -17.15 -22.71 -1.22
N SER A 291 -16.73 -23.59 -0.31
CA SER A 291 -15.49 -23.38 0.46
C SER A 291 -14.23 -23.62 -0.37
N SER A 292 -14.23 -24.64 -1.25
CA SER A 292 -13.10 -24.95 -2.12
C SER A 292 -12.98 -23.98 -3.31
N SER A 293 -14.11 -23.56 -3.90
CA SER A 293 -14.12 -22.52 -4.95
C SER A 293 -13.75 -21.14 -4.40
N SER A 294 -14.18 -20.79 -3.18
CA SER A 294 -13.74 -19.55 -2.53
C SER A 294 -12.24 -19.56 -2.26
N GLU A 295 -11.65 -20.70 -1.87
CA GLU A 295 -10.21 -20.80 -1.61
C GLU A 295 -9.39 -20.76 -2.91
N SER A 296 -9.86 -21.38 -4.00
CA SER A 296 -9.18 -21.29 -5.29
C SER A 296 -9.21 -19.87 -5.87
N VAL A 297 -10.35 -19.17 -5.75
CA VAL A 297 -10.48 -17.75 -6.12
C VAL A 297 -9.63 -16.85 -5.22
N ALA A 298 -9.57 -17.12 -3.91
CA ALA A 298 -8.69 -16.41 -2.99
C ALA A 298 -7.22 -16.59 -3.35
N ARG A 299 -6.81 -17.80 -3.75
CA ARG A 299 -5.45 -18.06 -4.26
C ARG A 299 -5.15 -17.26 -5.53
N LEU A 300 -6.08 -17.19 -6.49
CA LEU A 300 -5.91 -16.37 -7.69
C LEU A 300 -5.78 -14.89 -7.35
N LEU A 301 -6.55 -14.39 -6.38
CA LEU A 301 -6.44 -13.01 -5.91
C LEU A 301 -5.10 -12.74 -5.23
N ARG A 302 -4.63 -13.66 -4.38
CA ARG A 302 -3.29 -13.63 -3.78
C ARG A 302 -2.19 -13.53 -4.84
N LEU A 303 -2.28 -14.35 -5.89
CA LEU A 303 -1.36 -14.35 -7.02
C LEU A 303 -1.37 -13.03 -7.77
N ARG A 304 -2.55 -12.49 -8.07
CA ARG A 304 -2.70 -11.18 -8.72
C ARG A 304 -2.07 -10.06 -7.90
N ILE A 305 -2.28 -10.05 -6.59
CA ILE A 305 -1.71 -9.04 -5.68
C ILE A 305 -0.19 -9.15 -5.63
N ALA A 306 0.36 -10.37 -5.48
CA ALA A 306 1.81 -10.59 -5.44
C ALA A 306 2.49 -10.18 -6.76
N LEU A 307 1.90 -10.52 -7.91
CA LEU A 307 2.38 -10.10 -9.22
C LEU A 307 2.30 -8.58 -9.39
N ALA A 308 1.18 -7.95 -8.97
CA ALA A 308 1.04 -6.50 -9.02
C ALA A 308 2.11 -5.79 -8.17
N PHE A 309 2.37 -6.29 -6.96
CA PHE A 309 3.40 -5.76 -6.08
C PHE A 309 4.80 -5.83 -6.71
N MET A 310 5.18 -6.98 -7.29
CA MET A 310 6.48 -7.13 -7.93
C MET A 310 6.63 -6.25 -9.18
N LYS A 311 5.57 -6.16 -10.01
CA LYS A 311 5.56 -5.30 -11.20
C LYS A 311 5.78 -3.84 -10.82
N GLN A 312 5.04 -3.35 -9.82
CA GLN A 312 5.12 -1.95 -9.40
C GLN A 312 6.42 -1.60 -8.66
N SER A 313 6.99 -2.54 -7.92
CA SER A 313 8.16 -2.27 -7.06
C SER A 313 9.49 -2.47 -7.79
N TYR A 314 9.61 -3.50 -8.62
CA TYR A 314 10.90 -3.99 -9.11
C TYR A 314 11.03 -4.09 -10.63
N LEU A 315 9.96 -3.90 -11.39
CA LEU A 315 10.01 -4.04 -12.84
C LEU A 315 9.97 -2.68 -13.55
N PRO A 316 10.81 -2.46 -14.57
CA PRO A 316 10.65 -1.36 -15.51
C PRO A 316 9.27 -1.35 -16.18
N GLN A 317 8.76 -0.15 -16.48
CA GLN A 317 7.42 0.02 -17.06
C GLN A 317 7.23 -0.74 -18.38
N ASN A 318 8.26 -0.77 -19.24
CA ASN A 318 8.23 -1.49 -20.52
C ASN A 318 8.07 -3.00 -20.34
N LEU A 319 8.68 -3.58 -19.31
CA LEU A 319 8.53 -5.01 -19.02
C LEU A 319 7.18 -5.30 -18.35
N SER A 320 6.71 -4.40 -17.48
CA SER A 320 5.38 -4.54 -16.88
C SER A 320 4.27 -4.59 -17.94
N THR A 321 4.33 -3.72 -18.96
CA THR A 321 3.33 -3.72 -20.03
C THR A 321 3.38 -4.99 -20.87
N ARG A 322 4.59 -5.49 -21.18
CA ARG A 322 4.78 -6.75 -21.92
C ARG A 322 4.24 -7.96 -21.16
N ILE A 323 4.50 -8.03 -19.86
CA ILE A 323 3.95 -9.10 -19.02
C ILE A 323 2.42 -9.02 -18.96
N ASP A 324 1.84 -7.83 -18.90
CA ASP A 324 0.39 -7.65 -18.94
C ASP A 324 -0.22 -8.05 -20.28
N GLU A 325 0.49 -7.85 -21.40
CA GLU A 325 0.11 -8.36 -22.72
C GLU A 325 0.11 -9.90 -22.74
N ILE A 326 1.16 -10.53 -22.20
CA ILE A 326 1.28 -11.99 -22.16
C ILE A 326 0.21 -12.59 -21.23
N LEU A 327 -0.06 -11.98 -20.09
CA LEU A 327 -1.08 -12.44 -19.14
C LEU A 327 -2.51 -12.34 -19.70
N LYS A 328 -2.76 -11.42 -20.64
CA LYS A 328 -4.06 -11.32 -21.35
C LYS A 328 -4.16 -12.25 -22.56
N SER A 329 -3.02 -12.77 -23.03
CA SER A 329 -2.99 -13.65 -24.18
C SER A 329 -3.54 -15.04 -23.82
N PRO A 330 -4.04 -15.81 -24.81
CA PRO A 330 -4.51 -17.18 -24.59
C PRO A 330 -3.36 -18.15 -24.25
N GLU A 331 -2.10 -17.74 -24.42
CA GLU A 331 -0.91 -18.48 -23.99
C GLU A 331 -0.55 -18.22 -22.52
N SER A 332 -1.43 -17.54 -21.77
CA SER A 332 -1.19 -17.26 -20.36
C SER A 332 -1.18 -18.56 -19.53
N PRO A 333 -0.24 -18.71 -18.59
CA PRO A 333 -0.16 -19.89 -17.74
C PRO A 333 -1.28 -19.97 -16.68
N PHE A 334 -2.01 -18.87 -16.46
CA PHE A 334 -3.13 -18.80 -15.52
C PHE A 334 -4.30 -18.07 -16.13
N ASP A 335 -5.49 -18.66 -15.99
CA ASP A 335 -6.73 -18.00 -16.31
C ASP A 335 -7.25 -17.22 -15.09
N PHE A 336 -7.30 -15.89 -15.20
CA PHE A 336 -7.89 -15.01 -14.19
C PHE A 336 -9.40 -14.78 -14.38
N SER A 337 -10.01 -15.36 -15.43
CA SER A 337 -11.44 -15.22 -15.71
C SER A 337 -12.35 -15.57 -14.52
N PRO A 338 -12.11 -16.65 -13.74
CA PRO A 338 -13.00 -16.99 -12.62
C PRO A 338 -12.93 -15.95 -11.50
N LEU A 339 -11.76 -15.35 -11.29
CA LEU A 339 -11.58 -14.26 -10.33
C LEU A 339 -12.29 -12.99 -10.80
N ASP A 340 -12.13 -12.61 -12.07
CA ASP A 340 -12.74 -11.41 -12.61
C ASP A 340 -14.26 -11.49 -12.60
N ASP A 341 -14.84 -12.66 -12.92
CA ASP A 341 -16.29 -12.87 -12.87
C ASP A 341 -16.81 -12.80 -11.44
N ARG A 342 -16.11 -13.41 -10.48
CA ARG A 342 -16.47 -13.31 -9.06
C ARG A 342 -16.39 -11.87 -8.54
N LEU A 343 -15.38 -11.10 -8.95
CA LEU A 343 -15.25 -9.70 -8.57
C LEU A 343 -16.34 -8.83 -9.20
N LYS A 344 -16.77 -9.12 -10.43
CA LYS A 344 -17.92 -8.44 -11.07
C LYS A 344 -19.23 -8.74 -10.34
N GLU A 345 -19.48 -10.00 -9.97
CA GLU A 345 -20.65 -10.38 -9.16
C GLU A 345 -20.68 -9.64 -7.83
N LEU A 346 -19.55 -9.62 -7.10
CA LEU A 346 -19.46 -8.89 -5.83
C LEU A 346 -19.63 -7.38 -6.01
N ALA A 347 -19.15 -6.81 -7.11
CA ALA A 347 -19.39 -5.40 -7.43
C ALA A 347 -20.88 -5.12 -7.72
N ALA A 348 -21.57 -6.01 -8.43
CA ALA A 348 -23.00 -5.93 -8.67
C ALA A 348 -23.80 -6.03 -7.36
N LEU A 349 -23.49 -7.00 -6.50
CA LEU A 349 -24.11 -7.12 -5.17
C LEU A 349 -23.85 -5.90 -4.30
N ARG A 350 -22.66 -5.30 -4.37
CA ARG A 350 -22.35 -4.05 -3.64
C ARG A 350 -23.14 -2.87 -4.18
N ALA A 351 -23.29 -2.76 -5.49
CA ALA A 351 -24.11 -1.73 -6.13
C ALA A 351 -25.59 -1.89 -5.77
N GLU A 352 -26.11 -3.12 -5.75
CA GLU A 352 -27.48 -3.42 -5.35
C GLU A 352 -27.71 -3.18 -3.85
N ALA A 353 -26.78 -3.59 -2.98
CA ALA A 353 -26.84 -3.30 -1.54
C ALA A 353 -26.80 -1.78 -1.27
N PHE A 354 -26.01 -1.03 -2.04
CA PHE A 354 -25.98 0.43 -1.95
C PHE A 354 -27.29 1.05 -2.44
N ALA A 355 -27.83 0.58 -3.58
CA ALA A 355 -29.10 1.05 -4.12
C ALA A 355 -30.28 0.73 -3.18
N SER A 356 -30.33 -0.46 -2.58
CA SER A 356 -31.38 -0.83 -1.62
C SER A 356 -31.29 -0.03 -0.31
N ARG A 357 -30.09 0.32 0.15
CA ARG A 357 -29.92 1.28 1.26
C ARG A 357 -30.37 2.69 0.89
N ALA A 358 -30.08 3.13 -0.34
CA ALA A 358 -30.52 4.42 -0.86
C ALA A 358 -32.05 4.49 -1.04
N MET A 359 -32.69 3.40 -1.46
CA MET A 359 -34.15 3.30 -1.63
C MET A 359 -34.88 3.03 -0.29
N GLY A 360 -34.23 2.34 0.64
CA GLY A 360 -34.80 1.89 1.91
C GLY A 360 -34.62 2.85 3.08
N GLY A 361 -33.93 3.98 2.91
CA GLY A 361 -33.66 4.85 4.05
C GLY A 361 -33.16 6.25 3.76
N ASP A 362 -34.10 7.11 3.38
CA ASP A 362 -34.14 8.53 3.76
C ASP A 362 -34.45 8.69 5.27
N PHE A 363 -33.87 7.83 6.12
CA PHE A 363 -34.14 7.75 7.57
C PHE A 363 -33.01 8.31 8.46
N THR A 364 -32.06 9.05 7.87
CA THR A 364 -31.04 9.81 8.61
C THR A 364 -31.38 11.30 8.74
N ARG A 365 -32.65 11.63 9.05
CA ARG A 365 -33.05 12.95 9.56
C ARG A 365 -33.32 13.00 11.07
N LYS A 366 -32.92 11.97 11.83
CA LYS A 366 -33.05 11.94 13.30
C LYS A 366 -31.82 11.38 14.03
N ARG A 367 -30.64 11.95 13.77
CA ARG A 367 -29.64 12.15 14.82
C ARG A 367 -29.28 13.64 14.81
N GLY A 368 -29.26 14.23 16.01
CA GLY A 368 -29.14 15.67 16.24
C GLY A 368 -28.05 16.29 15.39
N PHE A 369 -28.47 17.26 14.59
CA PHE A 369 -27.62 18.16 13.84
C PHE A 369 -27.13 19.24 14.81
N GLU A 370 -26.05 18.96 15.54
CA GLU A 370 -25.23 20.00 16.14
C GLU A 370 -23.77 19.75 15.75
N ASP A 371 -23.33 20.61 14.83
CA ASP A 371 -21.98 21.13 14.64
C ASP A 371 -20.81 20.17 14.33
N GLU A 372 -20.57 19.92 13.03
CA GLU A 372 -19.20 19.99 12.50
C GLU A 372 -19.08 20.15 10.96
N ASP A 373 -20.13 19.86 10.18
CA ASP A 373 -20.03 19.94 8.70
C ASP A 373 -20.68 21.19 8.07
N GLY A 374 -21.34 22.03 8.87
CA GLY A 374 -22.00 23.26 8.38
C GLY A 374 -21.07 24.43 8.09
N ASP A 375 -19.81 24.36 8.52
CA ASP A 375 -18.86 25.47 8.41
C ASP A 375 -18.07 25.48 7.10
N SER A 376 -17.90 24.34 6.42
CA SER A 376 -17.23 24.31 5.11
C SER A 376 -18.09 24.97 4.03
N GLU A 377 -19.37 24.60 3.94
CA GLU A 377 -20.28 25.17 2.93
C GLU A 377 -20.68 26.62 3.24
N ARG A 378 -20.80 27.00 4.53
CA ARG A 378 -21.01 28.41 4.91
C ARG A 378 -19.76 29.26 4.73
N ALA A 379 -18.55 28.72 4.93
CA ALA A 379 -17.30 29.44 4.67
C ALA A 379 -17.07 29.64 3.16
N GLU A 380 -17.35 28.64 2.33
CA GLU A 380 -17.28 28.78 0.88
C GLU A 380 -18.38 29.72 0.33
N ALA A 381 -19.61 29.63 0.85
CA ALA A 381 -20.67 30.58 0.49
C ALA A 381 -20.38 32.01 0.98
N LYS A 382 -19.72 32.20 2.14
CA LYS A 382 -19.23 33.51 2.59
C LYS A 382 -18.10 34.03 1.71
N ARG A 383 -17.12 33.19 1.35
CA ARG A 383 -16.02 33.56 0.44
C ARG A 383 -16.52 33.96 -0.95
N ARG A 384 -17.45 33.19 -1.52
CA ARG A 384 -18.05 33.51 -2.83
C ARG A 384 -18.88 34.79 -2.80
N LYS A 385 -19.62 35.05 -1.71
CA LYS A 385 -20.35 36.32 -1.52
C LYS A 385 -19.43 37.51 -1.28
N GLU A 386 -18.27 37.33 -0.64
CA GLU A 386 -17.28 38.38 -0.46
C GLU A 386 -16.54 38.71 -1.77
N GLU A 387 -16.20 37.70 -2.58
CA GLU A 387 -15.61 37.91 -3.91
C GLU A 387 -16.58 38.63 -4.85
N GLU A 388 -17.86 38.25 -4.85
CA GLU A 388 -18.87 38.91 -5.68
C GLU A 388 -19.14 40.36 -5.23
N LYS A 389 -19.06 40.64 -3.92
CA LYS A 389 -19.15 42.01 -3.38
C LYS A 389 -17.90 42.83 -3.72
N LYS A 390 -16.70 42.26 -3.65
CA LYS A 390 -15.46 42.93 -4.05
C LYS A 390 -15.43 43.23 -5.55
N ALA A 391 -15.93 42.33 -6.39
CA ALA A 391 -16.09 42.56 -7.82
C ALA A 391 -17.09 43.71 -8.11
N LYS A 392 -18.21 43.78 -7.37
CA LYS A 392 -19.17 44.89 -7.48
C LYS A 392 -18.60 46.21 -7.00
N VAL A 393 -17.68 46.23 -6.03
CA VAL A 393 -17.01 47.44 -5.53
C VAL A 393 -15.88 47.90 -6.46
N ALA A 394 -15.19 46.98 -7.13
CA ALA A 394 -14.13 47.28 -8.11
C ALA A 394 -14.65 47.89 -9.43
N GLU A 395 -15.94 47.75 -9.73
CA GLU A 395 -16.57 48.32 -10.92
C GLU A 395 -17.11 49.74 -10.60
N SER A 396 -16.65 50.75 -11.34
CA SER A 396 -17.09 52.14 -11.15
C SER A 396 -18.58 52.31 -11.49
N ARG A 397 -19.25 53.25 -10.82
CA ARG A 397 -20.70 53.49 -10.95
C ARG A 397 -21.12 53.73 -12.42
N ALA A 398 -20.27 54.41 -13.20
CA ALA A 398 -20.50 54.65 -14.62
C ALA A 398 -20.52 53.36 -15.46
N VAL A 399 -19.66 52.38 -15.16
CA VAL A 399 -19.62 51.09 -15.87
C VAL A 399 -20.85 50.24 -15.52
N ARG A 400 -21.29 50.29 -14.25
CA ARG A 400 -22.52 49.62 -13.80
C ARG A 400 -23.79 50.14 -14.47
N ASP A 401 -23.88 51.45 -14.70
CA ASP A 401 -25.04 52.04 -15.36
C ASP A 401 -25.01 51.84 -16.89
N LEU A 402 -23.82 51.75 -17.51
CA LEU A 402 -23.67 51.36 -18.92
C LEU A 402 -24.07 49.90 -19.18
N LYS A 403 -23.81 48.99 -18.24
CA LYS A 403 -24.12 47.56 -18.37
C LYS A 403 -25.61 47.24 -18.29
N LYS A 404 -26.41 48.14 -17.71
CA LYS A 404 -27.89 48.03 -17.66
C LYS A 404 -28.56 48.44 -18.96
N VAL A 405 -27.84 49.12 -19.85
CA VAL A 405 -28.38 49.50 -21.16
C VAL A 405 -28.41 48.25 -22.04
N ASN A 406 -29.60 47.91 -22.55
CA ASN A 406 -29.77 46.72 -23.38
C ASN A 406 -29.11 46.92 -24.75
N THR A 407 -27.94 46.32 -24.96
CA THR A 407 -27.19 46.42 -26.23
C THR A 407 -27.66 45.40 -27.29
N SER A 408 -28.70 44.60 -27.03
CA SER A 408 -29.23 43.65 -28.01
C SER A 408 -29.94 44.40 -29.15
N GLY A 409 -29.25 44.56 -30.28
CA GLY A 409 -29.79 45.21 -31.48
C GLY A 409 -28.91 46.33 -32.06
N MET A 410 -27.90 46.81 -31.33
CA MET A 410 -26.90 47.72 -31.89
C MET A 410 -25.85 46.94 -32.70
N LYS A 411 -25.70 47.33 -33.97
CA LYS A 411 -24.68 46.77 -34.87
C LYS A 411 -23.28 47.12 -34.34
N LYS A 412 -22.39 46.13 -34.22
CA LYS A 412 -21.06 46.35 -33.66
C LYS A 412 -20.27 47.28 -34.58
N MET A 413 -19.49 48.20 -34.00
CA MET A 413 -18.63 49.12 -34.77
C MET A 413 -17.66 48.38 -35.70
N SER A 414 -17.27 47.16 -35.37
CA SER A 414 -16.46 46.28 -36.22
C SER A 414 -17.13 45.87 -37.54
N ASP A 415 -18.46 45.93 -37.63
CA ASP A 415 -19.19 45.63 -38.87
C ASP A 415 -19.27 46.83 -39.82
N PHE A 416 -18.95 48.05 -39.35
CA PHE A 416 -18.89 49.25 -40.19
C PHE A 416 -17.54 49.42 -40.90
N PHE A 417 -16.47 48.79 -40.40
CA PHE A 417 -15.11 48.92 -40.96
C PHE A 417 -14.64 47.70 -41.76
N LYS A 418 -15.55 46.80 -42.17
CA LYS A 418 -15.19 45.72 -43.10
C LYS A 418 -14.88 46.33 -44.46
N LYS A 419 -13.58 46.42 -44.78
CA LYS A 419 -13.03 46.85 -46.08
C LYS A 419 -13.64 45.96 -47.16
N LYS A 420 -14.36 46.55 -48.13
CA LYS A 420 -14.83 45.84 -49.32
C LYS A 420 -13.61 45.34 -50.09
N SER A 421 -13.46 44.02 -50.16
CA SER A 421 -12.60 43.32 -51.12
C SER A 421 -13.49 42.55 -52.09
#